data_AF-A0A9X6YIW8-F1
#
_entry.id   AF-A0A9X6YIW8-F1
#
_cell.length_a   1.000
_cell.length_b   1.000
_cell.length_c   1.000
_cell.angle_alpha   90.00
_cell.angle_beta   90.00
_cell.angle_gamma   90.00
#
_symmetry.space_group_name_H-M   'P 1'
#
loop_
_entity.id
_entity.type
_entity.pdbx_description
1 polymer ?
#
loop_
_entity_poly.entity_id
_entity_poly.type
_entity_poly.pdbx_seq_one_letter_code
_entity_poly.pdbx_strand_id
1 'polypeptide(L)'
;KSLESELLEHYNFSKNVVSSSAMLQARRKLKLYAFETVFKSISSNLTREKTYRGYRLLAHDGTDLNLPTDISDEETCFNNNTSYNLLHLNA
;
A
#
# COMPACT_ATOMS: atom_id res chain seq x y z
N LYS A 1 13.79 7.94 0.17
CA LYS A 1 13.49 8.57 1.48
C LYS A 1 13.87 7.61 2.59
N SER A 2 14.25 8.11 3.78
CA SER A 2 14.51 7.29 4.96
C SER A 2 13.34 7.35 5.93
N LEU A 3 13.19 6.33 6.79
CA LEU A 3 12.16 6.33 7.85
C LEU A 3 12.25 7.57 8.74
N GLU A 4 13.46 8.04 9.00
CA GLU A 4 13.70 9.22 9.82
C GLU A 4 13.22 10.50 9.15
N SER A 5 13.48 10.65 7.84
CA SER A 5 12.95 11.79 7.06
C SER A 5 11.43 11.78 6.99
N GLU A 6 10.81 10.60 6.85
CA GLU A 6 9.35 10.44 6.80
C GLU A 6 8.70 10.76 8.14
N LEU A 7 9.30 10.32 9.26
CA LEU A 7 8.83 10.66 10.60
C LEU A 7 8.93 12.16 10.86
N LEU A 8 10.05 12.81 10.50
CA LEU A 8 10.19 14.25 10.64
C LEU A 8 9.14 15.02 9.84
N GLU A 9 8.93 14.65 8.58
CA GLU A 9 7.88 15.21 7.73
C GLU A 9 6.49 15.01 8.36
N HIS A 10 6.17 13.78 8.80
CA HIS A 10 4.87 13.45 9.39
C HIS A 10 4.56 14.28 10.65
N TYR A 11 5.56 14.52 11.50
CA TYR A 11 5.42 15.30 12.73
C TYR A 11 5.73 16.79 12.54
N ASN A 12 5.74 17.31 11.30
CA ASN A 12 6.02 18.71 10.97
C ASN A 12 7.30 19.25 11.61
N PHE A 13 8.36 18.43 11.65
CA PHE A 13 9.65 18.74 12.26
C PHE A 13 9.54 19.20 13.72
N SER A 14 8.52 18.71 14.44
CA SER A 14 8.36 18.95 15.87
C SER A 14 9.55 18.42 16.67
N LYS A 15 9.93 19.16 17.73
CA LYS A 15 10.97 18.72 18.67
C LYS A 15 10.61 17.43 19.43
N ASN A 16 9.33 17.05 19.44
CA ASN A 16 8.82 15.86 20.11
C ASN A 16 8.66 14.66 19.15
N VAL A 17 9.40 14.62 18.04
CA VAL A 17 9.35 13.49 17.11
C VAL A 17 9.89 12.22 17.76
N VAL A 18 9.26 11.09 17.47
CA VAL A 18 9.77 9.78 17.87
C VAL A 18 10.95 9.38 16.99
N SER A 19 11.97 8.74 17.57
CA SER A 19 13.08 8.20 16.77
C SER A 19 12.64 6.99 15.94
N SER A 20 13.33 6.76 14.83
CA SER A 20 13.16 5.57 13.98
C SER A 20 13.27 4.27 14.79
N SER A 21 14.22 4.21 15.74
CA SER A 21 14.42 3.04 16.59
C SER A 21 13.26 2.82 17.56
N ALA A 22 12.73 3.88 18.19
CA ALA A 22 11.57 3.80 19.07
C ALA A 22 10.32 3.31 18.32
N MET A 23 10.09 3.80 17.10
CA MET A 23 8.98 3.32 16.25
C MET A 23 9.11 1.83 15.93
N LEU A 24 10.30 1.37 15.51
CA LEU A 24 10.54 -0.05 15.22
C LEU A 24 10.37 -0.94 16.45
N GLN A 25 10.85 -0.49 17.61
CA GLN A 25 10.65 -1.19 18.88
C GLN A 25 9.16 -1.27 19.26
N ALA A 26 8.39 -0.20 19.06
CA ALA A 26 6.95 -0.21 19.29
C ALA A 26 6.22 -1.15 18.32
N ARG A 27 6.59 -1.15 17.03
CA ARG A 27 6.03 -2.06 16.03
C ARG A 27 6.22 -3.54 16.41
N ARG A 28 7.40 -3.90 16.94
CA ARG A 28 7.68 -5.28 17.40
C ARG A 28 6.78 -5.75 18.55
N LYS A 29 6.16 -4.83 19.29
CA LYS A 29 5.20 -5.17 20.36
C LYS A 29 3.82 -5.54 19.82
N LEU A 30 3.51 -5.22 18.55
CA LEU A 30 2.25 -5.59 17.92
C LEU A 30 2.20 -7.10 17.71
N LYS A 31 1.16 -7.73 18.27
CA LYS A 31 0.88 -9.14 18.03
C LYS A 31 0.10 -9.29 16.72
N LEU A 32 0.26 -10.43 16.04
CA LEU A 32 -0.41 -10.68 14.77
C LEU A 32 -1.94 -10.52 14.87
N TYR A 33 -2.54 -10.97 15.99
CA TYR A 33 -3.98 -10.82 16.22
C TYR A 33 -4.43 -9.34 16.27
N ALA A 34 -3.55 -8.39 16.58
CA ALA A 34 -3.91 -6.97 16.60
C ALA A 34 -4.33 -6.50 15.19
N PHE A 35 -3.64 -6.97 14.15
CA PHE A 35 -4.00 -6.68 12.77
C PHE A 35 -5.33 -7.32 12.39
N GLU A 36 -5.56 -8.57 12.80
CA GLU A 36 -6.83 -9.26 12.60
C GLU A 36 -7.99 -8.53 13.28
N THR A 37 -7.79 -8.07 14.53
CA THR A 37 -8.78 -7.30 15.28
C THR A 37 -9.11 -5.97 14.58
N VAL A 38 -8.10 -5.24 14.11
CA VAL A 38 -8.31 -4.00 13.35
C VAL A 38 -9.08 -4.29 12.06
N PHE A 39 -8.68 -5.32 11.32
CA PHE A 39 -9.35 -5.72 10.07
C PHE A 39 -10.82 -6.09 10.30
N LYS A 40 -11.10 -6.92 11.32
CA LYS A 40 -12.47 -7.31 11.69
C LYS A 40 -13.30 -6.11 12.16
N SER A 41 -12.72 -5.24 12.99
CA SER A 41 -13.38 -4.03 13.48
C SER A 41 -13.79 -3.13 12.31
N ILE A 42 -12.86 -2.81 11.41
CA ILE A 42 -13.16 -2.00 10.21
C ILE A 42 -14.21 -2.72 9.34
N SER A 43 -13.99 -3.99 9.01
CA SER A 43 -14.88 -4.78 8.15
C SER A 43 -16.31 -4.90 8.69
N SER A 44 -16.47 -4.96 10.02
CA SER A 44 -17.78 -5.01 10.68
C SER A 44 -18.53 -3.67 10.62
N ASN A 45 -17.79 -2.55 10.64
CA ASN A 45 -18.33 -1.20 10.55
C ASN A 45 -18.59 -0.74 9.09
N LEU A 46 -18.04 -1.45 8.11
CA LEU A 46 -18.37 -1.27 6.68
C LEU A 46 -19.76 -1.86 6.39
N THR A 47 -20.81 -1.24 6.92
CA THR A 47 -22.20 -1.56 6.62
C THR A 47 -22.67 -0.84 5.36
N ARG A 48 -22.78 -1.55 4.22
CA ARG A 48 -23.74 -1.25 3.14
C ARG A 48 -24.02 -2.43 2.21
N GLU A 49 -25.22 -2.39 1.62
CA GLU A 49 -26.04 -3.50 1.10
C GLU A 49 -25.63 -4.12 -0.24
N LYS A 50 -24.64 -3.56 -0.95
CA LYS A 50 -24.31 -4.02 -2.31
C LYS A 50 -23.25 -5.10 -2.30
N THR A 51 -23.66 -6.33 -2.57
CA THR A 51 -22.78 -7.44 -2.91
C THR A 51 -22.59 -7.54 -4.43
N TYR A 52 -21.39 -7.85 -4.90
CA TYR A 52 -21.16 -8.27 -6.28
C TYR A 52 -21.24 -9.80 -6.34
N ARG A 53 -22.26 -10.34 -7.01
CA ARG A 53 -22.48 -11.80 -7.12
C ARG A 53 -22.44 -12.54 -5.76
N GLY A 54 -22.96 -11.92 -4.70
CA GLY A 54 -22.96 -12.48 -3.34
C GLY A 54 -21.66 -12.24 -2.54
N TYR A 55 -20.63 -11.65 -3.14
CA TYR A 55 -19.37 -11.30 -2.47
C TYR A 55 -19.33 -9.82 -2.06
N ARG A 56 -18.65 -9.55 -0.95
CA ARG A 56 -18.28 -8.19 -0.53
C ARG A 56 -16.95 -7.83 -1.18
N LEU A 57 -16.97 -6.93 -2.15
CA LEU A 57 -15.75 -6.36 -2.72
C LEU A 57 -15.14 -5.38 -1.74
N LEU A 58 -13.91 -5.64 -1.28
CA LEU A 58 -13.13 -4.75 -0.40
C LEU A 58 -12.08 -3.96 -1.18
N ALA A 59 -11.59 -4.52 -2.28
CA ALA A 59 -10.73 -3.88 -3.26
C ALA A 59 -10.99 -4.52 -4.63
N HIS A 60 -10.78 -3.75 -5.68
CA HIS A 60 -10.82 -4.16 -7.08
C HIS A 60 -9.59 -3.53 -7.74
N ASP A 61 -8.41 -3.87 -7.22
CA ASP A 61 -7.15 -3.39 -7.75
C ASP A 61 -6.54 -4.45 -8.66
N GLY A 62 -5.94 -4.00 -9.75
CA GLY A 62 -5.34 -4.87 -10.74
C GLY A 62 -4.00 -5.46 -10.29
N THR A 63 -3.42 -6.31 -11.14
CA THR A 63 -2.03 -6.76 -11.00
C THR A 63 -1.20 -6.21 -12.14
N ASP A 64 -0.01 -5.70 -11.81
CA ASP A 64 0.97 -5.30 -12.79
C ASP A 64 1.85 -6.48 -13.22
N LEU A 65 1.89 -6.75 -14.53
CA LEU A 65 2.78 -7.74 -15.13
C LEU A 65 3.98 -7.03 -15.77
N ASN A 66 5.19 -7.44 -15.36
CA ASN A 66 6.42 -7.00 -16.01
C ASN A 66 6.60 -7.77 -17.32
N LEU A 67 6.70 -7.03 -18.42
CA LEU A 67 6.98 -7.56 -19.74
C LEU A 67 8.45 -7.34 -20.11
N PRO A 68 9.00 -8.11 -21.06
CA PRO A 68 10.29 -7.78 -21.67
C PRO A 68 10.26 -6.34 -22.21
N THR A 69 11.34 -5.60 -22.01
CA THR A 69 11.43 -4.21 -22.45
C THR A 69 11.36 -4.11 -23.99
N ASP A 70 10.34 -3.44 -24.48
CA ASP A 70 10.15 -3.05 -25.87
C ASP A 70 9.75 -1.58 -25.92
N ILE A 71 10.71 -0.73 -26.31
CA ILE A 71 10.54 0.73 -26.37
C ILE A 71 9.55 1.13 -27.48
N SER A 72 9.28 0.24 -28.44
CA SER A 72 8.34 0.49 -29.54
C SER A 72 6.88 0.23 -29.18
N ASP A 73 6.63 -0.48 -28.07
CA ASP A 73 5.27 -0.73 -27.57
C ASP A 73 4.79 0.44 -26.71
N GLU A 74 4.15 1.42 -27.34
CA GLU A 74 3.63 2.62 -26.69
C GLU A 74 2.51 2.35 -25.66
N GLU A 75 1.85 1.18 -25.71
CA GLU A 75 0.76 0.85 -24.79
C GLU A 75 1.28 0.39 -23.44
N THR A 76 2.38 -0.37 -23.44
CA THR A 76 2.94 -0.96 -22.22
C THR A 76 4.24 -0.30 -21.76
N CYS A 77 4.91 0.49 -22.61
CA CYS A 77 6.20 1.12 -22.30
C CYS A 77 6.05 2.37 -21.41
N PHE A 78 6.68 2.36 -20.25
CA PHE A 78 6.81 3.49 -19.34
C PHE A 78 8.24 4.03 -19.36
N ASN A 79 8.38 5.32 -19.64
CA ASN A 79 9.68 6.01 -19.75
C ASN A 79 9.91 6.96 -18.57
N ASN A 80 10.37 6.42 -17.43
CA ASN A 80 10.78 7.21 -16.26
C ASN A 80 12.24 6.87 -15.87
N ASN A 81 13.22 7.59 -16.43
CA ASN A 81 14.68 7.41 -16.31
C ASN A 81 15.25 6.07 -16.82
N THR A 82 14.48 4.99 -16.79
CA THR A 82 14.78 3.69 -17.41
C THR A 82 13.48 3.19 -18.04
N SER A 83 13.53 2.83 -19.33
CA SER A 83 12.37 2.30 -20.05
C SER A 83 12.06 0.87 -19.59
N TYR A 84 10.81 0.59 -19.28
CA TYR A 84 10.31 -0.74 -18.97
C TYR A 84 8.87 -0.91 -19.45
N ASN A 85 8.46 -2.16 -19.69
CA ASN A 85 7.11 -2.45 -20.13
C ASN A 85 6.31 -3.09 -19.00
N LEU A 86 5.13 -2.55 -18.74
CA LEU A 86 4.22 -2.99 -17.68
C LEU A 86 2.79 -3.07 -18.22
N LEU A 87 2.09 -4.17 -17.91
CA LEU A 87 0.68 -4.32 -18.22
C LEU A 87 -0.13 -4.34 -16.93
N HIS A 88 -1.01 -3.36 -16.73
CA HIS A 88 -1.93 -3.32 -15.60
C HIS A 88 -3.20 -4.12 -15.92
N LEU A 89 -3.33 -5.31 -15.34
CA LEU A 89 -4.51 -6.14 -15.48
C LEU A 89 -5.51 -5.81 -14.38
N ASN A 90 -6.62 -5.16 -14.74
CA ASN A 90 -7.74 -4.98 -13.83
C ASN A 90 -8.31 -6.35 -13.39
N ALA A 91 -8.68 -6.46 -12.11
CA ALA A 91 -9.37 -7.62 -11.56
C ALA A 91 -10.83 -7.73 -12.01
#